data_AF-U2LR04-F1
#
_entry.id   AF-U2LR04-F1
#
_cell.length_a   1.000
_cell.length_b   1.000
_cell.length_c   1.000
_cell.angle_alpha   90.00
_cell.angle_beta   90.00
_cell.angle_gamma   90.00
#
_symmetry.space_group_name_H-M   'P 1'
#
loop_
_entity.id
_entity.type
_entity.pdbx_description
1 polymer ?
#
loop_
_entity_poly.entity_id
_entity_poly.type
_entity_poly.pdbx_seq_one_letter_code
_entity_poly.pdbx_strand_id
1 'polypeptide(L)' 'MPMQDLDAAIRRTEAAIQALEGRMQSAVGDLDYESYLHEKRALMTALLALRKRRTDAPTDTFSQNSASSTRIKDK' A
#
# COMPACT_ATOMS: atom_id res chain seq x y z
N MET A 1 -1.30 -15.07 3.07
CA MET A 1 -0.31 -14.60 2.08
C MET A 1 0.99 -14.36 2.82
N PRO A 2 2.09 -15.04 2.46
CA PRO A 2 3.37 -14.81 3.13
C PRO A 2 3.81 -13.36 2.88
N MET A 3 4.36 -12.71 3.91
CA MET A 3 4.77 -11.30 3.90
C MET A 3 5.76 -10.98 2.76
N GLN A 4 6.54 -11.97 2.33
CA GLN A 4 7.46 -11.90 1.18
C GLN A 4 6.73 -11.68 -0.16
N ASP A 5 5.53 -12.23 -0.33
CA ASP A 5 4.71 -12.08 -1.54
C ASP A 5 4.09 -10.67 -1.62
N LEU A 6 3.74 -10.09 -0.47
CA LEU A 6 3.34 -8.68 -0.38
C LEU A 6 4.49 -7.74 -0.74
N ASP A 7 5.69 -7.98 -0.23
CA ASP A 7 6.87 -7.17 -0.56
C ASP A 7 7.28 -7.31 -2.04
N ALA A 8 7.12 -8.48 -2.64
CA ALA A 8 7.31 -8.70 -4.07
C ALA A 8 6.27 -7.94 -4.91
N ALA A 9 5.00 -7.98 -4.50
CA ALA A 9 3.92 -7.24 -5.15
C ALA A 9 4.12 -5.72 -5.08
N ILE A 10 4.58 -5.20 -3.94
CA ILE A 10 4.93 -3.77 -3.76
C ILE A 10 6.03 -3.39 -4.75
N ARG A 11 7.16 -4.13 -4.76
CA ARG A 11 8.29 -3.84 -5.67
C ARG A 11 7.89 -3.91 -7.14
N ARG A 12 7.06 -4.89 -7.51
CA ARG A 12 6.53 -5.02 -8.87
C ARG A 12 5.67 -3.82 -9.27
N THR A 13 4.83 -3.35 -8.35
CA THR A 13 3.96 -2.19 -8.59
C THR A 13 4.78 -0.90 -8.71
N GLU A 14 5.83 -0.74 -7.90
CA GLU A 14 6.76 0.39 -7.99
C GLU A 14 7.52 0.42 -9.33
N ALA A 15 8.01 -0.74 -9.78
CA ALA A 15 8.65 -0.86 -11.09
C ALA A 15 7.69 -0.54 -12.25
N ALA A 16 6.42 -0.95 -12.14
CA ALA A 16 5.39 -0.63 -13.13
C ALA A 16 5.13 0.89 -13.21
N ILE A 17 5.09 1.59 -12.08
CA ILE A 17 4.95 3.06 -12.03
C ILE A 17 6.14 3.73 -12.70
N GLN A 18 7.38 3.30 -12.42
CA GLN A 18 8.57 3.88 -13.06
C GLN A 18 8.59 3.66 -14.58
N ALA A 19 8.22 2.46 -15.04
CA ALA A 19 8.12 2.18 -16.46
C ALA A 19 7.03 3.03 -17.15
N LEU A 20 5.89 3.24 -16.47
CA LEU A 20 4.82 4.11 -16.94
C LEU A 20 5.28 5.58 -17.03
N GLU A 21 5.99 6.08 -16.02
CA GLU A 21 6.53 7.44 -16.01
C GLU A 21 7.55 7.66 -17.12
N GLY A 22 8.42 6.67 -17.41
CA GLY A 22 9.33 6.73 -18.56
C GLY A 22 8.59 6.77 -19.89
N ARG A 23 7.51 6.01 -20.04
CA ARG A 23 6.63 6.07 -21.23
C ARG A 23 5.92 7.42 -21.33
N MET A 24 5.41 7.97 -20.22
CA MET A 24 4.78 9.29 -20.19
C MET A 24 5.74 10.40 -20.61
N GLN A 25 7.00 10.35 -20.16
CA GLN A 25 8.04 11.30 -20.57
C GLN A 25 8.32 11.24 -22.08
N SER A 26 8.26 10.04 -22.68
CA SER A 26 8.39 9.88 -24.12
C SER A 26 7.12 10.24 -24.91
N ALA A 27 5.96 10.21 -24.27
CA ALA A 27 4.65 10.49 -24.87
C ALA A 27 4.15 11.91 -24.59
N VAL A 28 5.02 12.82 -24.11
CA VAL A 28 4.67 14.23 -23.88
C VAL A 28 4.26 14.87 -25.21
N GLY A 29 2.97 15.19 -25.34
CA GLY A 29 2.37 15.74 -26.56
C GLY A 29 1.56 14.73 -27.39
N ASP A 30 1.49 13.47 -26.97
CA ASP A 30 0.59 12.47 -27.54
C ASP A 30 -0.83 12.60 -26.96
N LEU A 31 -1.85 12.27 -27.76
CA LEU A 31 -3.26 12.53 -27.45
C LEU A 31 -3.78 11.70 -26.27
N ASP A 32 -3.12 10.57 -25.97
CA ASP A 32 -3.53 9.63 -24.91
C ASP A 32 -2.94 9.94 -23.52
N TYR A 33 -2.48 11.16 -23.28
CA TYR A 33 -1.91 11.59 -21.99
C TYR A 33 -2.85 11.36 -20.80
N GLU A 34 -4.16 11.56 -20.97
CA GLU A 34 -5.16 11.32 -19.93
C GLU A 34 -5.28 9.83 -19.56
N SER A 35 -5.18 8.92 -20.53
CA SER A 35 -5.18 7.48 -20.28
C SER A 35 -4.00 7.07 -19.39
N TYR A 36 -2.82 7.65 -19.63
CA TYR A 36 -1.64 7.44 -18.80
C TYR A 36 -1.81 7.96 -17.36
N LEU A 37 -2.49 9.10 -17.16
CA LEU A 37 -2.80 9.61 -15.83
C LEU A 37 -3.75 8.69 -15.05
N HIS A 38 -4.77 8.15 -15.74
CA HIS A 38 -5.69 7.19 -15.13
C HIS A 38 -4.98 5.89 -14.70
N GLU A 39 -4.11 5.35 -15.57
CA GLU A 39 -3.32 4.16 -15.25
C GLU A 39 -2.36 4.41 -14.08
N LYS A 40 -1.68 5.57 -14.06
CA LYS A 40 -0.81 5.98 -12.95
C LYS A 40 -1.57 6.05 -11.63
N ARG A 41 -2.77 6.64 -11.65
CA ARG A 41 -3.62 6.75 -10.46
C ARG A 41 -4.07 5.38 -9.95
N ALA A 42 -4.44 4.47 -10.84
CA ALA A 42 -4.80 3.09 -10.49
C ALA A 42 -3.63 2.34 -9.83
N LEU A 43 -2.41 2.46 -10.39
CA LEU A 43 -1.21 1.86 -9.82
C LEU A 43 -0.86 2.44 -8.45
N MET A 44 -0.99 3.76 -8.26
CA MET A 44 -0.79 4.39 -6.95
C MET A 44 -1.80 3.91 -5.90
N THR A 45 -3.08 3.77 -6.27
CA THR A 45 -4.10 3.22 -5.37
C THR A 45 -3.81 1.76 -5.01
N ALA A 46 -3.38 0.95 -5.97
CA ALA A 46 -2.97 -0.43 -5.72
C ALA A 46 -1.75 -0.50 -4.77
N LEU A 47 -0.75 0.36 -4.97
CA LEU A 47 0.42 0.45 -4.10
C LEU A 47 0.04 0.82 -2.66
N LEU A 48 -0.86 1.80 -2.50
CA LEU A 48 -1.36 2.20 -1.18
C LEU A 48 -2.10 1.05 -0.48
N ALA A 49 -2.94 0.32 -1.22
CA ALA A 49 -3.65 -0.85 -0.70
C ALA A 49 -2.68 -1.98 -0.29
N LEU A 50 -1.63 -2.24 -1.07
CA LEU A 50 -0.60 -3.23 -0.73
C LEU A 50 0.20 -2.82 0.51
N ARG A 51 0.58 -1.55 0.63
CA ARG A 51 1.27 -1.02 1.82
C ARG A 51 0.40 -1.12 3.07
N LYS A 52 -0.88 -0.76 2.97
CA LYS A 52 -1.84 -0.93 4.07
C LYS A 52 -1.96 -2.39 4.49
N ARG A 53 -2.09 -3.32 3.52
CA ARG A 53 -2.13 -4.76 3.80
C ARG A 53 -0.84 -5.30 4.42
N ARG A 54 0.31 -4.69 4.14
CA ARG A 54 1.57 -5.02 4.80
C ARG A 54 1.61 -4.52 6.25
N THR A 55 1.06 -3.34 6.53
CA THR A 55 0.93 -2.80 7.89
C THR A 55 -0.10 -3.56 8.71
N ASP A 56 -1.21 -3.97 8.08
CA ASP A 56 -2.30 -4.74 8.70
C ASP A 56 -1.99 -6.25 8.74
N ALA A 57 -0.98 -6.72 8.00
CA ALA A 57 -0.49 -8.08 8.15
C ALA A 57 0.01 -8.21 9.59
N PRO A 58 -0.39 -9.26 10.32
CA PRO A 58 0.01 -9.43 11.71
C PRO A 58 1.50 -9.72 11.75
N THR A 59 2.32 -8.67 11.77
CA THR A 59 3.59 -8.72 12.48
C THR A 59 3.21 -8.86 13.93
N ASP A 60 3.60 -9.98 14.52
CA ASP A 60 3.48 -10.33 15.94
C ASP A 60 4.02 -9.21 16.86
N THR A 61 3.25 -8.15 17.04
CA THR A 61 3.37 -7.23 18.17
C THR A 61 2.04 -7.28 18.88
N PHE A 62 1.87 -8.39 19.60
CA PHE A 62 1.37 -8.42 20.96
C PHE A 62 0.52 -7.20 21.34
N SER A 63 -0.75 -7.23 20.94
CA SER A 63 -1.79 -6.47 21.64
C SER A 63 -2.08 -7.23 22.94
N GLN A 64 -1.19 -7.09 23.93
CA GLN A 64 -1.50 -7.44 25.32
C GLN A 64 -1.74 -6.17 26.11
N ASN A 65 -2.87 -5.54 25.80
CA ASN A 65 -3.46 -4.50 26.61
C ASN A 65 -4.93 -4.89 26.88
N SER A 66 -5.18 -6.17 27.14
CA SER A 66 -6.48 -6.63 27.63
C SER A 66 -6.33 -7.18 29.04
N ALA A 67 -7.03 -6.51 29.95
CA ALA A 67 -7.48 -6.97 31.26
C ALA A 67 -6.47 -7.03 32.42
N SER A 68 -6.60 -6.07 33.33
CA SER A 68 -6.92 -6.26 34.77
C SER A 68 -7.07 -4.90 35.43
N SER A 69 -8.01 -4.59 36.31
CA SER A 69 -9.27 -5.18 36.71
C SER A 69 -9.98 -4.10 37.53
N THR A 70 -11.25 -3.85 37.22
CA THR A 70 -12.33 -3.43 38.15
C THR A 70 -12.02 -2.46 39.31
N ARG A 71 -12.58 -1.25 39.18
CA ARG A 71 -13.42 -0.55 40.17
C ARG A 71 -13.32 -1.08 41.62
N ILE A 72 -12.68 -0.32 42.50
CA ILE A 72 -13.00 -0.33 43.94
C ILE A 72 -13.41 1.10 44.31
N LYS A 73 -14.70 1.23 44.60
CA LYS A 73 -15.34 2.36 45.26
C LYS A 73 -15.30 2.09 46.77
N ASP A 74 -15.44 3.15 47.57
CA ASP A 74 -15.63 3.20 49.04
C ASP A 74 -14.33 3.02 49.86
N LYS A 75 -13.92 3.94 50.73
CA LYS A 75 -14.64 4.84 51.65
C LYS A 75 -13.93 6.19 51.81
#